data_AF-A0A7Y2ZYE6-F1
#
_entry.id   AF-A0A7Y2ZYE6-F1
#
_cell.length_a   1.000
_cell.length_b   1.000
_cell.length_c   1.000
_cell.angle_alpha   90.00
_cell.angle_beta   90.00
_cell.angle_gamma   90.00
#
_symmetry.space_group_name_H-M   'P 1'
#
loop_
_entity.id
_entity.type
_entity.pdbx_description
1 polymer ?
#
loop_
_entity_poly.entity_id
_entity_poly.type
_entity_poly.pdbx_seq_one_letter_code
_entity_poly.pdbx_strand_id
1 'polypeptide(L)'
;METVTSLKPIIAIALSFFCPILIIVSYKKPNLRESWTFVIAFIKFAIIASMVPAVLAGQKIVCKLVEILPGVSIAFKVDAFGLLFAMVSSSLWIVTTVYSIGYMRPLKEHSQTRYFSYFALALSSAVGVAFSANLLTLYLFYEMLSLSTYSLVTHHQDAQSRASGRKYLTYLMGGSIAFFLPAVILTYHLTGTLEFSNQGILTEAASGTLLTVMFLLFLAGIGKAAIMPIHAWLPSAMVAPTPVSALLHAVAVVKVGVFSVLRVCLYIFGADLLNSLSLDVFLLYFASFTIIIASLFALKQDN
;
A
#
# COMPACT_ATOMS: atom_id res chain seq x y z
N MET A 1 22.64 -0.84 15.15
CA MET A 1 21.67 0.22 14.77
C MET A 1 20.89 0.58 16.01
N GLU A 2 20.94 1.85 16.40
CA GLU A 2 20.20 2.35 17.57
C GLU A 2 18.70 2.43 17.23
N THR A 3 17.85 1.99 18.15
CA THR A 3 16.39 2.04 18.02
C THR A 3 15.85 3.19 18.84
N VAL A 4 15.09 4.09 18.19
CA VAL A 4 14.51 5.27 18.84
C VAL A 4 13.00 5.11 18.90
N THR A 5 12.44 5.10 20.10
CA THR A 5 10.98 5.07 20.28
C THR A 5 10.40 6.45 20.03
N SER A 6 9.44 6.56 19.10
CA SER A 6 8.81 7.84 18.79
C SER A 6 7.38 7.66 18.28
N LEU A 7 6.49 8.58 18.63
CA LEU A 7 5.10 8.61 18.14
C LEU A 7 4.96 9.18 16.73
N LYS A 8 6.03 9.75 16.13
CA LYS A 8 5.99 10.35 14.79
C LYS A 8 5.36 9.44 13.71
N PRO A 9 5.68 8.13 13.62
CA PRO A 9 5.13 7.27 12.58
C PRO A 9 3.61 7.14 12.68
N ILE A 10 3.08 6.92 13.90
CA ILE A 10 1.63 6.83 14.08
C ILE A 10 0.95 8.18 13.87
N ILE A 11 1.54 9.29 14.32
CA ILE A 11 0.96 10.63 14.11
C ILE A 11 0.83 10.91 12.60
N ALA A 12 1.85 10.57 11.79
CA ALA A 12 1.80 10.74 10.33
C ALA A 12 0.65 9.95 9.67
N ILE A 13 0.34 8.76 10.18
CA ILE A 13 -0.78 7.93 9.71
C ILE A 13 -2.10 8.52 10.20
N ALA A 14 -2.22 8.76 11.50
CA ALA A 14 -3.42 9.26 12.18
C ALA A 14 -3.92 10.60 11.59
N LEU A 15 -3.00 11.50 11.22
CA LEU A 15 -3.35 12.78 10.59
C LEU A 15 -4.22 12.60 9.34
N SER A 16 -3.79 11.75 8.41
CA SER A 16 -4.58 11.44 7.20
C SER A 16 -5.77 10.51 7.49
N PHE A 17 -5.68 9.67 8.52
CA PHE A 17 -6.78 8.77 8.93
C PHE A 17 -7.98 9.54 9.46
N PHE A 18 -7.75 10.57 10.29
CA PHE A 18 -8.79 11.39 10.91
C PHE A 18 -9.15 12.65 10.10
N CYS A 19 -8.39 12.97 9.05
CA CYS A 19 -8.70 14.02 8.08
C CYS A 19 -10.16 13.99 7.56
N PRO A 20 -10.77 12.82 7.26
CA PRO A 20 -12.19 12.73 6.87
C PRO A 20 -13.15 13.40 7.84
N ILE A 21 -12.88 13.42 9.15
CA ILE A 21 -13.76 14.06 10.15
C ILE A 21 -13.88 15.56 9.86
N LEU A 22 -12.74 16.23 9.66
CA LEU A 22 -12.69 17.67 9.36
C LEU A 22 -13.30 17.98 7.98
N ILE A 23 -13.05 17.11 6.99
CA ILE A 23 -13.63 17.19 5.64
C ILE A 23 -15.17 17.08 5.69
N ILE A 24 -15.69 16.12 6.44
CA ILE A 24 -17.13 15.86 6.58
C ILE A 24 -17.82 16.98 7.34
N VAL A 25 -17.27 17.44 8.47
CA VAL A 25 -17.84 18.57 9.22
C VAL A 25 -17.85 19.85 8.37
N SER A 26 -16.87 20.01 7.48
CA SER A 26 -16.77 21.17 6.59
C SER A 26 -17.51 21.01 5.25
N TYR A 27 -18.38 20.00 5.08
CA TYR A 27 -18.97 19.65 3.77
C TYR A 27 -19.71 20.80 3.07
N LYS A 28 -20.32 21.73 3.83
CA LYS A 28 -21.04 22.90 3.28
C LYS A 28 -20.11 24.02 2.81
N LYS A 29 -18.83 24.00 3.18
CA LYS A 29 -17.85 25.07 2.93
C LYS A 29 -16.68 24.52 2.08
N PRO A 30 -16.78 24.50 0.74
CA PRO A 30 -15.78 23.88 -0.14
C PRO A 30 -14.35 24.38 0.09
N ASN A 31 -14.16 25.69 0.27
CA ASN A 31 -12.85 26.28 0.56
C ASN A 31 -12.25 25.73 1.87
N LEU A 32 -13.05 25.61 2.92
CA LEU A 32 -12.59 25.11 4.22
C LEU A 32 -12.27 23.61 4.15
N ARG A 33 -13.14 22.82 3.53
CA ARG A 33 -12.94 21.39 3.29
C ARG A 33 -11.60 21.10 2.61
N GLU A 34 -11.31 21.84 1.54
CA GLU A 34 -10.08 21.66 0.76
C GLU A 34 -8.84 22.20 1.45
N SER A 35 -8.98 23.28 2.22
CA SER A 35 -7.91 23.81 3.06
C SER A 35 -7.44 22.76 4.08
N TRP A 36 -8.38 21.99 4.68
CA TRP A 36 -8.01 20.90 5.58
C TRP A 36 -7.16 19.83 4.91
N THR A 37 -7.55 19.38 3.71
CA THR A 37 -6.78 18.39 2.96
C THR A 37 -5.36 18.87 2.70
N PHE A 38 -5.19 20.13 2.29
CA PHE A 38 -3.87 20.71 2.04
C PHE A 38 -3.02 20.83 3.30
N VAL A 39 -3.57 21.44 4.35
CA VAL A 39 -2.87 21.66 5.61
C VAL A 39 -2.40 20.32 6.18
N ILE A 40 -3.26 19.30 6.16
CA ILE A 40 -2.91 17.96 6.65
C ILE A 40 -1.87 17.30 5.76
N ALA A 41 -1.93 17.46 4.44
CA ALA A 41 -0.91 16.93 3.53
C ALA A 41 0.48 17.54 3.81
N PHE A 42 0.55 18.85 3.99
CA PHE A 42 1.81 19.54 4.34
C PHE A 42 2.35 19.13 5.71
N ILE A 43 1.49 19.06 6.74
CA ILE A 43 1.90 18.63 8.08
C ILE A 43 2.40 17.18 8.04
N LYS A 44 1.69 16.29 7.34
CA LYS A 44 2.11 14.89 7.17
C LYS A 44 3.47 14.79 6.49
N PHE A 45 3.67 15.51 5.39
CA PHE A 45 4.97 15.55 4.71
C PHE A 45 6.07 16.07 5.63
N ALA A 46 5.83 17.15 6.37
CA ALA A 46 6.81 17.72 7.30
C ALA A 46 7.20 16.73 8.42
N ILE A 47 6.23 16.00 8.99
CA ILE A 47 6.51 14.98 10.00
C ILE A 47 7.37 13.86 9.42
N ILE A 48 7.03 13.37 8.22
CA ILE A 48 7.80 12.32 7.54
C ILE A 48 9.20 12.81 7.21
N ALA A 49 9.35 14.02 6.67
CA ALA A 49 10.64 14.65 6.38
C ALA A 49 11.49 14.82 7.64
N SER A 50 10.88 15.14 8.79
CA SER A 50 11.59 15.27 10.07
C SER A 50 12.22 13.96 10.58
N MET A 51 11.84 12.81 10.01
CA MET A 51 12.42 11.51 10.35
C MET A 51 13.66 11.18 9.49
N VAL A 52 13.91 11.92 8.41
CA VAL A 52 15.04 11.69 7.48
C VAL A 52 16.40 11.74 8.17
N PRO A 53 16.74 12.76 9.00
CA PRO A 53 18.07 12.82 9.61
C PRO A 53 18.38 11.61 10.50
N ALA A 54 17.39 11.16 11.29
CA ALA A 54 17.55 10.00 12.18
C ALA A 54 17.77 8.71 11.39
N VAL A 55 17.01 8.49 10.31
CA VAL A 55 17.16 7.29 9.48
C VAL A 55 18.48 7.29 8.70
N LEU A 56 18.94 8.45 8.21
CA LEU A 56 20.26 8.59 7.56
C LEU A 56 21.42 8.37 8.54
N ALA A 57 21.25 8.70 9.82
CA ALA A 57 22.18 8.36 10.89
C ALA A 57 22.17 6.86 11.27
N GLY A 58 21.38 6.03 10.58
CA GLY A 58 21.29 4.59 10.81
C GLY A 58 20.38 4.20 11.98
N GLN A 59 19.59 5.14 12.51
CA GLN A 59 18.62 4.85 13.57
C GLN A 59 17.33 4.26 12.98
N LYS A 60 16.70 3.35 13.73
CA LYS A 60 15.37 2.79 13.40
C LYS A 60 14.34 3.39 14.33
N ILE A 61 13.36 4.10 13.79
CA ILE A 61 12.29 4.69 14.60
C ILE A 61 11.18 3.66 14.78
N VAL A 62 10.82 3.34 16.02
CA VAL A 62 9.85 2.29 16.34
C VAL A 62 8.72 2.83 17.21
N CYS A 63 7.49 2.36 16.95
CA CYS A 63 6.31 2.66 17.74
C CYS A 63 5.44 1.39 17.84
N LYS A 64 5.46 0.70 18.98
CA LYS A 64 4.58 -0.45 19.25
C LYS A 64 3.28 0.07 19.85
N LEU A 65 2.14 -0.32 19.28
CA LEU A 65 0.83 0.15 19.71
C LEU A 65 0.16 -0.80 20.67
N VAL A 66 -0.03 -2.04 20.22
CA VAL A 66 -0.67 -3.10 20.98
C VAL A 66 -0.10 -4.43 20.51
N GLU A 67 0.04 -5.37 21.44
CA GLU A 67 0.39 -6.75 21.13
C GLU A 67 -0.88 -7.60 21.16
N ILE A 68 -1.16 -8.29 20.05
CA ILE A 68 -2.38 -9.10 19.89
C ILE A 68 -2.09 -10.54 20.33
N LEU A 69 -0.96 -11.08 19.89
CA LEU A 69 -0.43 -12.39 20.26
C LEU A 69 1.09 -12.24 20.47
N PRO A 70 1.74 -13.16 21.19
CA PRO A 70 3.20 -13.17 21.29
C PRO A 70 3.86 -13.11 19.91
N GLY A 71 4.72 -12.11 19.68
CA GLY A 71 5.38 -11.92 18.37
C GLY A 71 4.48 -11.35 17.26
N VAL A 72 3.26 -10.93 17.59
CA VAL A 72 2.28 -10.33 16.68
C VAL A 72 1.73 -9.06 17.30
N SER A 73 2.36 -7.94 16.96
CA SER A 73 1.93 -6.61 17.40
C SER A 73 1.40 -5.76 16.26
N ILE A 74 0.52 -4.81 16.55
CA ILE A 74 0.34 -3.65 15.68
C ILE A 74 1.47 -2.69 16.04
N ALA A 75 2.46 -2.60 15.16
CA ALA A 75 3.66 -1.82 15.41
C ALA A 75 4.17 -1.18 14.12
N PHE A 76 4.79 -0.02 14.30
CA PHE A 76 5.37 0.78 13.24
C PHE A 76 6.87 0.83 13.38
N LYS A 77 7.57 0.68 12.25
CA LYS A 77 9.02 0.76 12.13
C LYS A 77 9.37 1.55 10.88
N VAL A 78 10.09 2.65 11.06
CA VAL A 78 10.58 3.48 9.96
C VAL A 78 12.02 3.08 9.69
N ASP A 79 12.22 2.39 8.56
CA ASP A 79 13.52 2.16 7.96
C ASP A 79 13.69 2.99 6.68
N ALA A 80 14.88 2.93 6.07
CA ALA A 80 15.19 3.71 4.88
C ALA A 80 14.23 3.43 3.72
N PHE A 81 13.84 2.18 3.51
CA PHE A 81 12.95 1.79 2.41
C PHE A 81 11.53 2.30 2.63
N GLY A 82 10.98 2.12 3.83
CA GLY A 82 9.66 2.65 4.21
C GLY A 82 9.62 4.17 4.23
N LEU A 83 10.69 4.82 4.66
CA LEU A 83 10.80 6.28 4.66
C LEU A 83 10.81 6.85 3.25
N LEU A 84 11.58 6.27 2.33
CA LEU A 84 11.60 6.67 0.92
C LEU A 84 10.18 6.59 0.33
N PHE A 85 9.50 5.47 0.55
CA PHE A 85 8.14 5.26 0.07
C PHE A 85 7.16 6.29 0.65
N ALA A 86 7.25 6.55 1.97
CA ALA A 86 6.39 7.51 2.65
C ALA A 86 6.65 8.97 2.20
N MET A 87 7.90 9.33 1.92
CA MET A 87 8.28 10.65 1.37
C MET A 87 7.67 10.88 -0.01
N VAL A 88 7.78 9.90 -0.90
CA VAL A 88 7.15 9.97 -2.24
C VAL A 88 5.62 10.02 -2.12
N SER A 89 5.04 9.20 -1.25
CA SER A 89 3.58 9.16 -1.05
C SER A 89 3.03 10.48 -0.50
N SER A 90 3.68 11.07 0.50
CA SER A 90 3.21 12.31 1.12
C SER A 90 3.46 13.55 0.26
N SER A 91 4.57 13.62 -0.48
CA SER A 91 4.82 14.73 -1.42
C SER A 91 3.85 14.71 -2.60
N LEU A 92 3.59 13.54 -3.19
CA LEU A 92 2.61 13.42 -4.28
C LEU A 92 1.18 13.73 -3.82
N TRP A 93 0.84 13.52 -2.55
CA TRP A 93 -0.46 13.93 -2.03
C TRP A 93 -0.69 15.44 -2.17
N ILE A 94 0.33 16.25 -1.92
CA ILE A 94 0.23 17.71 -2.05
C ILE A 94 -0.08 18.08 -3.51
N VAL A 95 0.72 17.57 -4.45
CA VAL A 95 0.57 17.85 -5.89
C VAL A 95 -0.78 17.36 -6.42
N THR A 96 -1.15 16.13 -6.08
CA THR A 96 -2.41 15.54 -6.52
C THR A 96 -3.62 16.25 -5.92
N THR A 97 -3.52 16.81 -4.70
CA THR A 97 -4.60 17.61 -4.10
C THR A 97 -4.84 18.90 -4.89
N VAL A 98 -3.79 19.60 -5.33
CA VAL A 98 -3.91 20.77 -6.24
C VAL A 98 -4.69 20.38 -7.49
N TYR A 99 -4.27 19.30 -8.14
CA TYR A 99 -4.90 18.83 -9.36
C TYR A 99 -6.34 18.38 -9.13
N SER A 100 -6.62 17.63 -8.05
CA SER A 100 -7.97 17.18 -7.68
C SER A 100 -8.95 18.34 -7.48
N ILE A 101 -8.52 19.44 -6.85
CA ILE A 101 -9.37 20.61 -6.65
C ILE A 101 -9.66 21.31 -7.99
N GLY A 102 -8.64 21.49 -8.80
CA GLY A 102 -8.76 22.06 -10.16
C GLY A 102 -9.58 21.19 -11.11
N TYR A 103 -9.67 19.88 -10.86
CA TYR A 103 -10.48 18.95 -11.63
C TYR A 103 -11.94 18.92 -11.13
N MET A 104 -12.14 18.71 -9.82
CA MET A 104 -13.45 18.43 -9.23
C MET A 104 -14.39 19.64 -9.25
N ARG A 105 -13.86 20.85 -9.01
CA ARG A 105 -14.71 22.06 -8.94
C ARG A 105 -15.27 22.49 -10.29
N PRO A 106 -14.45 22.69 -11.35
CA PRO A 106 -14.97 23.19 -12.62
C PRO A 106 -15.89 22.19 -13.32
N LEU A 107 -15.59 20.89 -13.20
CA LEU A 107 -16.42 19.81 -13.73
C LEU A 107 -17.68 19.55 -12.90
N LYS A 108 -17.83 20.23 -11.75
CA LYS A 108 -18.96 20.06 -10.81
C LYS A 108 -19.19 18.59 -10.44
N GLU A 109 -18.09 17.86 -10.24
CA GLU A 109 -18.13 16.45 -9.87
C GLU A 109 -18.95 16.26 -8.59
N HIS A 110 -19.71 15.17 -8.54
CA HIS A 110 -20.60 14.89 -7.42
C HIS A 110 -19.84 14.33 -6.22
N SER A 111 -20.42 14.42 -5.02
CA SER A 111 -19.89 13.74 -3.83
C SER A 111 -18.41 14.04 -3.50
N GLN A 112 -17.93 15.27 -3.76
CA GLN A 112 -16.54 15.67 -3.54
C GLN A 112 -16.05 15.47 -2.09
N THR A 113 -16.94 15.61 -1.10
CA THR A 113 -16.58 15.35 0.31
C THR A 113 -16.22 13.88 0.52
N ARG A 114 -17.01 12.95 -0.05
CA ARG A 114 -16.69 11.51 -0.05
C ARG A 114 -15.36 11.26 -0.74
N TYR A 115 -15.16 11.88 -1.89
CA TYR A 115 -13.93 11.79 -2.67
C TYR A 115 -12.69 12.16 -1.83
N PHE A 116 -12.63 13.37 -1.26
CA PHE A 116 -11.46 13.83 -0.51
C PHE A 116 -11.25 13.01 0.78
N SER A 117 -12.33 12.55 1.42
CA SER A 117 -12.23 11.66 2.58
C SER A 117 -11.54 10.34 2.23
N TYR A 118 -12.00 9.64 1.20
CA TYR A 118 -11.37 8.37 0.80
C TYR A 118 -9.98 8.54 0.21
N PHE A 119 -9.71 9.68 -0.43
CA PHE A 119 -8.37 10.05 -0.89
C PHE A 119 -7.41 10.14 0.31
N ALA A 120 -7.78 10.86 1.37
CA ALA A 120 -6.98 10.95 2.59
C ALA A 120 -6.79 9.58 3.27
N LEU A 121 -7.83 8.75 3.34
CA LEU A 121 -7.74 7.39 3.87
C LEU A 121 -6.77 6.52 3.06
N ALA A 122 -6.81 6.59 1.72
CA ALA A 122 -5.89 5.85 0.88
C ALA A 122 -4.41 6.24 1.13
N LEU A 123 -4.13 7.54 1.33
CA LEU A 123 -2.79 7.99 1.72
C LEU A 123 -2.40 7.56 3.13
N SER A 124 -3.36 7.50 4.05
CA SER A 124 -3.12 6.94 5.39
C SER A 124 -2.70 5.48 5.28
N SER A 125 -3.42 4.70 4.48
CA SER A 125 -3.14 3.29 4.27
C SER A 125 -1.78 3.06 3.59
N ALA A 126 -1.44 3.83 2.56
CA ALA A 126 -0.14 3.71 1.88
C ALA A 126 1.05 3.98 2.82
N VAL A 127 0.96 5.01 3.66
CA VAL A 127 2.00 5.30 4.66
C VAL A 127 2.00 4.27 5.80
N GLY A 128 0.83 3.76 6.18
CA GLY A 128 0.71 2.66 7.14
C GLY A 128 1.39 1.38 6.68
N VAL A 129 1.26 1.02 5.40
CA VAL A 129 2.04 -0.07 4.79
C VAL A 129 3.53 0.22 4.86
N ALA A 130 3.94 1.44 4.47
CA ALA A 130 5.35 1.82 4.41
C ALA A 130 6.07 1.68 5.76
N PHE A 131 5.37 2.06 6.84
CA PHE A 131 5.87 2.03 8.21
C PHE A 131 5.50 0.75 8.97
N SER A 132 4.95 -0.28 8.33
CA SER A 132 4.63 -1.54 9.01
C SER A 132 5.89 -2.21 9.57
N ALA A 133 5.86 -2.58 10.86
CA ALA A 133 6.99 -3.29 11.49
C ALA A 133 6.98 -4.80 11.24
N ASN A 134 5.83 -5.33 10.84
CA ASN A 134 5.58 -6.76 10.68
C ASN A 134 4.51 -7.02 9.62
N LEU A 135 4.39 -8.29 9.24
CA LEU A 135 3.51 -8.72 8.17
C LEU A 135 2.02 -8.51 8.47
N LEU A 136 1.59 -8.61 9.74
CA LEU A 136 0.20 -8.33 10.12
C LEU A 136 -0.15 -6.85 9.94
N THR A 137 0.69 -5.95 10.45
CA THR A 137 0.47 -4.50 10.30
C THR A 137 0.45 -4.14 8.81
N LEU A 138 1.34 -4.73 8.02
CA LEU A 138 1.33 -4.58 6.57
C LEU A 138 0.00 -5.03 5.96
N TYR A 139 -0.47 -6.23 6.30
CA TYR A 139 -1.73 -6.80 5.80
C TYR A 139 -2.94 -5.89 6.12
N LEU A 140 -3.05 -5.40 7.36
CA LEU A 140 -4.15 -4.54 7.79
C LEU A 140 -4.22 -3.24 6.98
N PHE A 141 -3.08 -2.54 6.81
CA PHE A 141 -3.06 -1.32 6.01
C PHE A 141 -3.18 -1.61 4.51
N TYR A 142 -2.69 -2.76 4.04
CA TYR A 142 -2.86 -3.22 2.66
C TYR A 142 -4.35 -3.43 2.32
N GLU A 143 -5.15 -3.97 3.23
CA GLU A 143 -6.61 -4.10 3.03
C GLU A 143 -7.38 -2.81 3.27
N MET A 144 -6.96 -2.00 4.24
CA MET A 144 -7.51 -0.65 4.40
C MET A 144 -7.33 0.17 3.11
N LEU A 145 -6.23 -0.03 2.40
CA LEU A 145 -6.03 0.56 1.07
C LEU A 145 -7.05 0.03 0.07
N SER A 146 -7.28 -1.29 -0.02
CA SER A 146 -8.30 -1.88 -0.91
C SER A 146 -9.68 -1.24 -0.71
N LEU A 147 -10.10 -1.10 0.55
CA LEU A 147 -11.41 -0.58 0.91
C LEU A 147 -11.55 0.92 0.63
N SER A 148 -10.50 1.69 0.94
CA SER A 148 -10.51 3.14 0.69
C SER A 148 -10.51 3.46 -0.81
N THR A 149 -9.72 2.73 -1.61
CA THR A 149 -9.62 2.97 -3.06
C THR A 149 -10.81 2.43 -3.84
N TYR A 150 -11.51 1.41 -3.34
CA TYR A 150 -12.76 0.94 -3.96
C TYR A 150 -13.79 2.07 -4.12
N SER A 151 -13.98 2.92 -3.11
CA SER A 151 -14.90 4.05 -3.21
C SER A 151 -14.42 5.13 -4.20
N LEU A 152 -13.12 5.18 -4.47
CA LEU A 152 -12.54 6.10 -5.46
C LEU A 152 -12.70 5.53 -6.89
N VAL A 153 -12.50 4.23 -7.08
CA VAL A 153 -12.74 3.54 -8.37
C VAL A 153 -14.21 3.58 -8.76
N THR A 154 -15.11 3.47 -7.78
CA THR A 154 -16.56 3.51 -7.99
C THR A 154 -17.16 4.92 -7.92
N HIS A 155 -16.34 5.97 -8.02
CA HIS A 155 -16.76 7.34 -7.72
C HIS A 155 -17.98 7.80 -8.53
N HIS A 156 -18.03 7.49 -9.82
CA HIS A 156 -19.11 7.91 -10.73
C HIS A 156 -20.45 7.21 -10.45
N GLN A 157 -20.44 6.06 -9.77
CA GLN A 157 -21.65 5.31 -9.40
C GLN A 157 -22.59 4.97 -10.58
N ASP A 158 -22.06 4.83 -11.79
CA ASP A 158 -22.75 4.25 -12.93
C ASP A 158 -22.58 2.71 -12.96
N ALA A 159 -23.17 2.04 -13.97
CA ALA A 159 -23.07 0.59 -14.09
C ALA A 159 -21.63 0.10 -14.34
N GLN A 160 -20.86 0.86 -15.13
CA GLN A 160 -19.49 0.52 -15.53
C GLN A 160 -18.51 0.62 -14.37
N SER A 161 -18.56 1.72 -13.60
CA SER A 161 -17.77 1.96 -12.40
C SER A 161 -18.09 0.92 -11.32
N ARG A 162 -19.36 0.56 -11.11
CA ARG A 162 -19.73 -0.55 -10.20
C ARG A 162 -19.18 -1.90 -10.65
N ALA A 163 -19.27 -2.22 -11.94
CA ALA A 163 -18.73 -3.48 -12.47
C ALA A 163 -17.20 -3.54 -12.32
N SER A 164 -16.52 -2.44 -12.62
CA SER A 164 -15.07 -2.29 -12.46
C SER A 164 -14.64 -2.37 -11.00
N GLY A 165 -15.40 -1.75 -10.09
CA GLY A 165 -15.18 -1.84 -8.65
C GLY A 165 -15.36 -3.25 -8.10
N ARG A 166 -16.34 -4.02 -8.58
CA ARG A 166 -16.48 -5.45 -8.20
C ARG A 166 -15.26 -6.25 -8.65
N LYS A 167 -14.85 -6.11 -9.91
CA LYS A 167 -13.63 -6.77 -10.44
C LYS A 167 -12.40 -6.37 -9.63
N TYR A 168 -12.27 -5.09 -9.28
CA TYR A 168 -11.21 -4.56 -8.43
C TYR A 168 -11.16 -5.27 -7.07
N LEU A 169 -12.27 -5.35 -6.34
CA LEU A 169 -12.32 -6.02 -5.04
C LEU A 169 -12.11 -7.54 -5.15
N THR A 170 -12.68 -8.20 -6.16
CA THR A 170 -12.49 -9.65 -6.36
C THR A 170 -11.02 -10.00 -6.53
N TYR A 171 -10.28 -9.24 -7.35
CA TYR A 171 -8.86 -9.49 -7.56
C TYR A 171 -8.03 -9.11 -6.33
N LEU A 172 -8.24 -7.93 -5.77
CA LEU A 172 -7.34 -7.40 -4.75
C LEU A 172 -7.65 -7.90 -3.35
N MET A 173 -8.90 -7.78 -2.92
CA MET A 173 -9.31 -8.22 -1.59
C MET A 173 -9.62 -9.71 -1.58
N GLY A 174 -10.28 -10.23 -2.62
CA GLY A 174 -10.53 -11.67 -2.77
C GLY A 174 -9.25 -12.48 -2.87
N GLY A 175 -8.30 -12.07 -3.72
CA GLY A 175 -6.98 -12.72 -3.82
C GLY A 175 -6.17 -12.61 -2.53
N SER A 176 -6.24 -11.47 -1.83
CA SER A 176 -5.58 -11.29 -0.55
C SER A 176 -6.15 -12.22 0.53
N ILE A 177 -7.47 -12.33 0.65
CA ILE A 177 -8.10 -13.26 1.61
C ILE A 177 -7.80 -14.71 1.24
N ALA A 178 -7.85 -15.06 -0.05
CA ALA A 178 -7.67 -16.44 -0.51
C ALA A 178 -6.21 -16.93 -0.48
N PHE A 179 -5.23 -16.04 -0.66
CA PHE A 179 -3.83 -16.43 -0.81
C PHE A 179 -2.88 -15.69 0.15
N PHE A 180 -2.98 -14.36 0.27
CA PHE A 180 -2.08 -13.58 1.12
C PHE A 180 -2.28 -13.92 2.60
N LEU A 181 -3.52 -13.90 3.08
CA LEU A 181 -3.85 -14.18 4.48
C LEU A 181 -3.42 -15.60 4.92
N PRO A 182 -3.71 -16.68 4.16
CA PRO A 182 -3.15 -18.00 4.46
C PRO A 182 -1.62 -18.02 4.53
N ALA A 183 -0.92 -17.31 3.64
CA ALA A 183 0.54 -17.20 3.69
C ALA A 183 1.03 -16.49 4.96
N VAL A 184 0.34 -15.44 5.42
CA VAL A 184 0.61 -14.80 6.73
C VAL A 184 0.42 -15.78 7.88
N ILE A 185 -0.70 -16.53 7.89
CA ILE A 185 -1.00 -17.50 8.94
C ILE A 185 0.04 -18.62 8.99
N LEU A 186 0.41 -19.19 7.83
CA LEU A 186 1.45 -20.21 7.72
C LEU A 186 2.82 -19.70 8.19
N THR A 187 3.15 -18.45 7.86
CA THR A 187 4.40 -17.82 8.32
C THR A 187 4.46 -17.77 9.84
N TYR A 188 3.38 -17.34 10.49
CA TYR A 188 3.30 -17.33 11.95
C TYR A 188 3.37 -18.74 12.54
N HIS A 189 2.65 -19.70 11.94
CA HIS A 189 2.66 -21.09 12.41
C HIS A 189 4.07 -21.72 12.38
N LEU A 190 4.89 -21.39 11.38
CA LEU A 190 6.25 -21.93 11.26
C LEU A 190 7.29 -21.21 12.12
N THR A 191 7.13 -19.90 12.34
CA THR A 191 8.20 -19.06 12.93
C THR A 191 7.85 -18.52 14.31
N GLY A 192 6.58 -18.55 14.72
CA GLY A 192 6.10 -17.94 15.96
C GLY A 192 6.14 -16.41 15.97
N THR A 193 6.46 -15.76 14.85
CA THR A 193 6.55 -14.30 14.73
C THR A 193 6.13 -13.82 13.35
N LEU A 194 5.79 -12.54 13.23
CA LEU A 194 5.56 -11.89 11.94
C LEU A 194 6.48 -10.68 11.73
N GLU A 195 7.42 -10.45 12.65
CA GLU A 195 8.32 -9.29 12.62
C GLU A 195 9.33 -9.36 11.47
N PHE A 196 9.52 -8.23 10.78
CA PHE A 196 10.47 -8.17 9.67
C PHE A 196 11.92 -8.22 10.16
N SER A 197 12.66 -9.19 9.63
CA SER A 197 14.10 -9.40 9.88
C SER A 197 14.90 -9.18 8.60
N ASN A 198 16.09 -8.59 8.69
CA ASN A 198 16.96 -8.37 7.52
C ASN A 198 17.49 -9.68 6.91
N GLN A 199 17.48 -10.78 7.67
CA GLN A 199 17.93 -12.10 7.22
C GLN A 199 16.76 -12.97 6.72
N GLY A 200 15.52 -12.46 6.77
CA GLY A 200 14.33 -13.30 6.70
C GLY A 200 13.97 -13.90 8.07
N ILE A 201 12.76 -14.45 8.15
CA ILE A 201 12.27 -15.19 9.34
C ILE A 201 11.97 -16.65 9.02
N LEU A 202 11.73 -16.98 7.75
CA LEU A 202 11.65 -18.36 7.29
C LEU A 202 13.05 -18.94 7.18
N THR A 203 13.19 -20.23 7.46
CA THR A 203 14.48 -20.93 7.45
C THR A 203 14.38 -22.21 6.63
N GLU A 204 15.53 -22.77 6.24
CA GLU A 204 15.64 -24.04 5.50
C GLU A 204 15.22 -25.27 6.32
N ALA A 205 14.87 -25.10 7.60
CA ALA A 205 14.29 -26.18 8.41
C ALA A 205 12.91 -26.61 7.91
N ALA A 206 12.20 -25.75 7.17
CA ALA A 206 10.96 -26.09 6.50
C ALA A 206 11.22 -26.75 5.13
N SER A 207 10.32 -27.63 4.70
CA SER A 207 10.38 -28.24 3.36
C SER A 207 10.44 -27.17 2.27
N GLY A 208 11.38 -27.30 1.33
CA GLY A 208 11.52 -26.39 0.18
C GLY A 208 10.25 -26.31 -0.68
N THR A 209 9.47 -27.39 -0.76
CA THR A 209 8.16 -27.39 -1.44
C THR A 209 7.16 -26.49 -0.73
N LEU A 210 7.09 -26.56 0.61
CA LEU A 210 6.18 -25.72 1.39
C LEU A 210 6.57 -24.24 1.24
N LEU A 211 7.86 -23.92 1.33
CA LEU A 211 8.37 -22.56 1.15
C LEU A 211 8.05 -22.01 -0.24
N THR A 212 8.20 -22.85 -1.28
CA THR A 212 7.83 -22.48 -2.66
C THR A 212 6.33 -22.20 -2.78
N VAL A 213 5.47 -23.05 -2.20
CA VAL A 213 4.02 -22.82 -2.19
C VAL A 213 3.68 -21.53 -1.45
N MET A 214 4.28 -21.27 -0.29
CA MET A 214 4.09 -20.02 0.45
C MET A 214 4.50 -18.79 -0.37
N PHE A 215 5.62 -18.88 -1.10
CA PHE A 215 6.07 -17.80 -1.98
C PHE A 215 5.05 -17.51 -3.08
N LEU A 216 4.51 -18.56 -3.73
CA LEU A 216 3.47 -18.43 -4.75
C LEU A 216 2.16 -17.87 -4.16
N LEU A 217 1.79 -18.25 -2.93
CA LEU A 217 0.63 -17.68 -2.23
C LEU A 217 0.81 -16.18 -1.96
N PHE A 218 2.00 -15.74 -1.54
CA PHE A 218 2.30 -14.32 -1.40
C PHE A 218 2.23 -13.60 -2.74
N LEU A 219 2.85 -14.13 -3.79
CA LEU A 219 2.87 -13.50 -5.11
C LEU A 219 1.45 -13.39 -5.70
N ALA A 220 0.64 -14.43 -5.56
CA ALA A 220 -0.75 -14.45 -6.01
C ALA A 220 -1.66 -13.56 -5.16
N GLY A 221 -1.46 -13.55 -3.84
CA GLY A 221 -2.27 -12.78 -2.89
C GLY A 221 -1.98 -11.29 -2.90
N ILE A 222 -0.75 -10.89 -3.19
CA ILE A 222 -0.34 -9.48 -3.32
C ILE A 222 -0.70 -8.98 -4.74
N GLY A 223 -1.97 -9.16 -5.13
CA GLY A 223 -2.48 -8.82 -6.47
C GLY A 223 -2.35 -7.35 -6.84
N LYS A 224 -2.14 -6.45 -5.86
CA LYS A 224 -1.86 -5.02 -6.11
C LYS A 224 -0.60 -4.81 -6.96
N ALA A 225 0.35 -5.74 -6.96
CA ALA A 225 1.54 -5.65 -7.81
C ALA A 225 1.21 -5.78 -9.32
N ALA A 226 -0.01 -6.20 -9.67
CA ALA A 226 -0.49 -6.34 -11.04
C ALA A 226 0.43 -7.18 -11.94
N ILE A 227 1.04 -8.22 -11.36
CA ILE A 227 1.86 -9.19 -12.09
C ILE A 227 0.93 -10.11 -12.88
N MET A 228 1.29 -10.45 -14.12
CA MET A 228 0.51 -11.39 -14.95
C MET A 228 0.40 -12.75 -14.27
N PRO A 229 -0.78 -13.43 -14.29
CA PRO A 229 -2.01 -13.06 -14.98
C PRO A 229 -2.98 -12.18 -14.16
N ILE A 230 -2.62 -11.77 -12.95
CA ILE A 230 -3.51 -11.09 -11.98
C ILE A 230 -3.69 -9.59 -12.30
N HIS A 231 -3.01 -9.06 -13.30
CA HIS A 231 -3.06 -7.65 -13.73
C HIS A 231 -4.44 -7.12 -14.20
N ALA A 232 -5.40 -7.98 -14.56
CA ALA A 232 -6.58 -7.57 -15.34
C ALA A 232 -7.52 -6.59 -14.64
N TRP A 233 -7.42 -6.42 -13.32
CA TRP A 233 -8.13 -5.38 -12.57
C TRP A 233 -7.60 -3.97 -12.88
N LEU A 234 -6.32 -3.84 -13.25
CA LEU A 234 -5.61 -2.57 -13.38
C LEU A 234 -6.14 -1.72 -14.55
N PRO A 235 -6.26 -2.24 -15.80
CA PRO A 235 -6.87 -1.48 -16.89
C PRO A 235 -8.35 -1.16 -16.63
N SER A 236 -9.08 -2.08 -15.98
CA SER A 236 -10.49 -1.86 -15.65
C SER A 236 -10.69 -0.77 -14.59
N ALA A 237 -9.68 -0.47 -13.76
CA ALA A 237 -9.76 0.58 -12.75
C ALA A 237 -9.63 2.00 -13.33
N MET A 238 -9.28 2.15 -14.62
CA MET A 238 -9.11 3.45 -15.30
C MET A 238 -10.43 4.22 -15.52
N VAL A 239 -11.57 3.65 -15.10
CA VAL A 239 -12.87 4.33 -15.02
C VAL A 239 -12.92 5.39 -13.90
N ALA A 240 -11.95 5.39 -12.99
CA ALA A 240 -11.86 6.36 -11.92
C ALA A 240 -11.52 7.77 -12.45
N PRO A 241 -11.89 8.85 -11.72
CA PRO A 241 -11.50 10.21 -12.09
C PRO A 241 -9.98 10.34 -12.26
N THR A 242 -9.51 11.12 -13.23
CA THR A 242 -8.07 11.25 -13.56
C THR A 242 -7.16 11.51 -12.35
N PRO A 243 -7.52 12.38 -11.38
CA PRO A 243 -6.66 12.59 -10.21
C PRO A 243 -6.55 11.33 -9.32
N VAL A 244 -7.57 10.48 -9.29
CA VAL A 244 -7.53 9.17 -8.61
C VAL A 244 -6.55 8.26 -9.31
N SER A 245 -6.68 8.10 -10.63
CA SER A 245 -5.78 7.27 -11.43
C SER A 245 -4.33 7.70 -11.26
N ALA A 246 -4.05 9.01 -11.27
CA ALA A 246 -2.73 9.56 -10.97
C ALA A 246 -2.19 9.06 -9.61
N LEU A 247 -2.97 9.17 -8.53
CA LEU A 247 -2.54 8.70 -7.21
C LEU A 247 -2.39 7.18 -7.14
N LEU A 248 -3.43 6.44 -7.56
CA LEU A 248 -3.50 4.97 -7.46
C LEU A 248 -2.32 4.32 -8.17
N HIS A 249 -1.95 4.85 -9.34
CA HIS A 249 -0.91 4.29 -10.18
C HIS A 249 0.47 4.87 -9.91
N ALA A 250 0.58 6.14 -9.47
CA ALA A 250 1.88 6.72 -9.15
C ALA A 250 2.46 6.17 -7.84
N VAL A 251 1.67 6.03 -6.78
CA VAL A 251 2.22 5.71 -5.46
C VAL A 251 1.36 4.85 -4.55
N ALA A 252 0.03 4.88 -4.69
CA ALA A 252 -0.83 4.19 -3.73
C ALA A 252 -0.93 2.68 -4.04
N VAL A 253 -1.76 2.24 -4.99
CA VAL A 253 -2.13 0.82 -5.12
C VAL A 253 -0.99 -0.03 -5.64
N VAL A 254 -0.51 0.25 -6.86
CA VAL A 254 0.45 -0.64 -7.53
C VAL A 254 1.83 -0.61 -6.88
N LYS A 255 2.22 0.55 -6.38
CA LYS A 255 3.48 0.75 -5.64
C LYS A 255 3.43 0.08 -4.26
N VAL A 256 2.30 0.12 -3.53
CA VAL A 256 2.12 -0.69 -2.31
C VAL A 256 2.20 -2.18 -2.62
N GLY A 257 1.65 -2.63 -3.75
CA GLY A 257 1.78 -4.01 -4.21
C GLY A 257 3.25 -4.43 -4.34
N VAL A 258 4.02 -3.73 -5.17
CA VAL A 258 5.46 -4.02 -5.38
C VAL A 258 6.24 -3.88 -4.06
N PHE A 259 5.98 -2.85 -3.27
CA PHE A 259 6.61 -2.66 -1.96
C PHE A 259 6.37 -3.85 -1.03
N SER A 260 5.13 -4.38 -1.01
CA SER A 260 4.76 -5.53 -0.18
C SER A 260 5.42 -6.82 -0.65
N VAL A 261 5.51 -7.04 -1.98
CA VAL A 261 6.27 -8.17 -2.55
C VAL A 261 7.74 -8.09 -2.12
N LEU A 262 8.36 -6.92 -2.24
CA LEU A 262 9.75 -6.72 -1.83
C LEU A 262 9.95 -6.90 -0.31
N ARG A 263 8.98 -6.47 0.52
CA ARG A 263 9.00 -6.72 1.96
C ARG A 263 8.98 -8.21 2.28
N VAL A 264 8.12 -8.98 1.60
CA VAL A 264 8.06 -10.43 1.76
C VAL A 264 9.37 -11.08 1.29
N CYS A 265 9.86 -10.72 0.11
CA CYS A 265 11.09 -11.28 -0.45
C CYS A 265 12.29 -11.04 0.49
N LEU A 266 12.51 -9.79 0.90
CA LEU A 266 13.73 -9.41 1.62
C LEU A 266 13.65 -9.66 3.13
N TYR A 267 12.45 -9.60 3.73
CA TYR A 267 12.32 -9.63 5.19
C TYR A 267 11.53 -10.82 5.75
N ILE A 268 10.82 -11.57 4.91
CA ILE A 268 10.15 -12.81 5.31
C ILE A 268 10.96 -14.03 4.86
N PHE A 269 11.32 -14.09 3.58
CA PHE A 269 12.18 -15.15 3.05
C PHE A 269 13.66 -14.85 3.31
N GLY A 270 14.10 -13.62 3.04
CA GLY A 270 15.52 -13.27 3.06
C GLY A 270 16.20 -13.59 1.73
N ALA A 271 17.30 -12.89 1.44
CA ALA A 271 17.99 -13.02 0.16
C ALA A 271 18.59 -14.43 -0.05
N ASP A 272 19.19 -15.00 1.01
CA ASP A 272 19.87 -16.29 0.93
C ASP A 272 18.88 -17.44 0.65
N LEU A 273 17.73 -17.46 1.34
CA LEU A 273 16.70 -18.48 1.14
C LEU A 273 16.03 -18.38 -0.24
N LEU A 274 15.81 -17.16 -0.74
CA LEU A 274 15.29 -16.99 -2.10
C LEU A 274 16.25 -17.56 -3.14
N ASN A 275 17.55 -17.32 -2.95
CA ASN A 275 18.58 -17.82 -3.85
C ASN A 275 18.72 -19.34 -3.78
N SER A 276 18.72 -19.93 -2.58
CA SER A 276 18.83 -21.39 -2.42
C SER A 276 17.66 -22.15 -3.05
N LEU A 277 16.47 -21.54 -3.08
CA LEU A 277 15.27 -22.08 -3.74
C LEU A 277 15.09 -21.61 -5.20
N SER A 278 16.00 -20.79 -5.73
CA SER A 278 15.90 -20.17 -7.08
C SER A 278 14.61 -19.36 -7.31
N LEU A 279 13.99 -18.86 -6.25
CA LEU A 279 12.74 -18.08 -6.29
C LEU A 279 12.96 -16.64 -6.76
N ASP A 280 14.17 -16.12 -6.56
CA ASP A 280 14.65 -14.84 -7.11
C ASP A 280 14.65 -14.86 -8.65
N VAL A 281 15.22 -15.91 -9.24
CA VAL A 281 15.25 -16.13 -10.70
C VAL A 281 13.84 -16.33 -11.25
N PHE A 282 13.01 -17.11 -10.56
CA PHE A 282 11.60 -17.28 -10.93
C PHE A 282 10.86 -15.93 -10.97
N LEU A 283 11.00 -15.09 -9.94
CA LEU A 283 10.37 -13.78 -9.88
C LEU A 283 10.86 -12.85 -11.00
N LEU A 284 12.15 -12.90 -11.34
CA LEU A 284 12.72 -12.13 -12.45
C LEU A 284 12.10 -12.51 -13.80
N TYR A 285 11.92 -13.80 -14.08
CA TYR A 285 11.24 -14.24 -15.30
C TYR A 285 9.79 -13.76 -15.34
N PHE A 286 9.06 -13.86 -14.24
CA PHE A 286 7.66 -13.45 -14.16
C PHE A 286 7.48 -11.94 -14.32
N ALA A 287 8.37 -11.14 -13.73
CA ALA A 287 8.42 -9.70 -13.90
C ALA A 287 8.75 -9.32 -15.35
N SER A 288 9.77 -9.97 -15.94
CA SER A 288 10.18 -9.73 -17.34
C SER A 288 9.07 -10.08 -18.32
N PHE A 289 8.40 -11.21 -18.12
CA PHE A 289 7.23 -11.61 -18.89
C PHE A 289 6.11 -10.57 -18.79
N THR A 290 5.81 -10.10 -17.57
CA THR A 290 4.79 -9.06 -17.35
C THR A 290 5.13 -7.77 -18.11
N ILE A 291 6.39 -7.33 -18.07
CA ILE A 291 6.87 -6.14 -18.80
C ILE A 291 6.64 -6.29 -20.30
N ILE A 292 7.07 -7.42 -20.88
CA ILE A 292 6.97 -7.66 -22.33
C ILE A 292 5.51 -7.73 -22.77
N ILE A 293 4.69 -8.55 -22.11
CA ILE A 293 3.29 -8.74 -22.50
C ILE A 293 2.47 -7.46 -22.28
N ALA A 294 2.67 -6.75 -21.16
CA ALA A 294 1.98 -5.48 -20.93
C ALA A 294 2.33 -4.44 -22.01
N SER A 295 3.60 -4.40 -22.45
CA SER A 295 4.04 -3.52 -23.54
C SER A 295 3.37 -3.89 -24.87
N LEU A 296 3.24 -5.18 -25.19
CA LEU A 296 2.54 -5.64 -26.38
C LEU A 296 1.03 -5.35 -26.35
N PHE A 297 0.40 -5.43 -25.18
CA PHE A 297 -0.99 -5.04 -25.01
C PHE A 297 -1.20 -3.53 -25.15
N ALA A 298 -0.27 -2.73 -24.64
CA ALA A 298 -0.31 -1.28 -24.77
C ALA A 298 -0.23 -0.83 -26.24
N LEU A 299 0.59 -1.47 -27.07
CA LEU A 299 0.68 -1.18 -28.51
C LEU A 299 -0.63 -1.45 -29.28
N LYS A 300 -1.57 -2.20 -28.70
CA LYS A 300 -2.88 -2.50 -29.30
C LYS A 300 -4.01 -1.60 -28.78
N GLN A 301 -3.74 -0.68 -27.85
CA GLN A 301 -4.74 0.25 -27.34
C GLN A 301 -4.79 1.52 -28.21
N ASP A 302 -5.98 2.09 -28.35
CA ASP A 302 -6.30 3.28 -29.15
C ASP A 302 -6.87 4.44 -28.31
N ASN A 303 -6.81 4.31 -26.97
CA ASN A 303 -7.29 5.28 -25.99
C ASN A 303 -6.18 5.93 -25.17
#